data_AF-A0A1V5VE00-F1
#
_entry.id   AF-A0A1V5VE00-F1
#
_cell.length_a   1.000
_cell.length_b   1.000
_cell.length_c   1.000
_cell.angle_alpha   90.00
_cell.angle_beta   90.00
_cell.angle_gamma   90.00
#
_symmetry.space_group_name_H-M   'P 1'
#
loop_
_entity.id
_entity.type
_entity.pdbx_description
1 polymer ?
#
loop_
_entity_poly.entity_id
_entity_poly.type
_entity_poly.pdbx_seq_one_letter_code
_entity_poly.pdbx_strand_id
1 'polypeptide(L)'
;MRAKAIVVAVLLAAFSASVASADAEIKDMKQSDWAYSSVKKLVDKGYLALYDTGEFRGGQALSRVVFAAALAKLIDQIERGEIGVGGGDLAEIKKLSDIFKNEISDYDNRMKAIDQRVADNEKARVVLQNDLSKAIVEFRERTDALAAENKKMRDDIGRLNQDVAALNRDLDNERSDRKKAQTTLWIGVAAAAILGAASN
;
A
#
# COMPACT_ATOMS: atom_id res chain seq x y z
N MET A 1 -68.35 -36.23 -46.18
CA MET A 1 -68.27 -35.08 -45.23
C MET A 1 -67.65 -35.43 -43.87
N ARG A 2 -67.62 -36.70 -43.42
CA ARG A 2 -67.11 -37.08 -42.09
C ARG A 2 -65.57 -37.04 -41.93
N ALA A 3 -64.80 -37.27 -42.99
CA ALA A 3 -63.34 -37.23 -42.93
C ALA A 3 -62.76 -35.80 -42.81
N LYS A 4 -63.42 -34.78 -43.41
CA LYS A 4 -62.99 -33.38 -43.31
C LYS A 4 -63.23 -32.77 -41.92
N ALA A 5 -64.28 -33.22 -41.22
CA ALA A 5 -64.58 -32.77 -39.86
C ALA A 5 -63.56 -33.27 -38.82
N ILE A 6 -63.00 -34.47 -39.03
CA ILE A 6 -62.00 -35.06 -38.12
C ILE A 6 -60.65 -34.33 -38.24
N VAL A 7 -60.23 -33.98 -39.47
CA VAL A 7 -58.97 -33.25 -39.69
C VAL A 7 -59.01 -31.83 -39.11
N VAL A 8 -60.16 -31.14 -39.20
CA VAL A 8 -60.34 -29.81 -38.60
C VAL A 8 -60.41 -29.87 -37.07
N ALA A 9 -61.01 -30.91 -36.50
CA ALA A 9 -61.03 -31.11 -35.05
C ALA A 9 -59.64 -31.43 -34.47
N VAL A 10 -58.80 -32.18 -35.20
CA VAL A 10 -57.42 -32.49 -34.79
C VAL A 10 -56.50 -31.26 -34.96
N LEU A 11 -56.73 -30.40 -35.96
CA LEU A 11 -55.97 -29.16 -36.12
C LEU A 11 -56.36 -28.05 -35.12
N LEU A 12 -57.60 -28.03 -34.63
CA LEU A 12 -58.03 -27.13 -33.56
C LEU A 12 -57.58 -27.59 -32.16
N ALA A 13 -57.37 -28.89 -31.96
CA ALA A 13 -56.80 -29.42 -30.71
C ALA A 13 -55.30 -29.12 -30.55
N ALA A 14 -54.60 -28.73 -31.62
CA ALA A 14 -53.19 -28.35 -31.57
C ALA A 14 -52.95 -26.87 -31.18
N PHE A 15 -54.00 -26.04 -31.08
CA PHE A 15 -53.88 -24.62 -30.71
C PHE A 15 -54.34 -24.30 -29.28
N SER A 16 -54.56 -25.33 -28.48
CA SER A 16 -54.68 -25.23 -27.02
C SER A 16 -53.53 -25.99 -26.34
N ALA A 17 -52.33 -25.89 -26.89
CA ALA A 17 -51.18 -25.90 -26.02
C ALA A 17 -51.28 -24.59 -25.21
N SER A 18 -51.94 -24.66 -24.05
CA SER A 18 -51.55 -23.81 -22.94
C SER A 18 -50.03 -23.79 -22.98
N VAL A 19 -49.43 -22.61 -23.12
CA VAL A 19 -48.07 -22.42 -22.65
C VAL A 19 -48.17 -22.85 -21.20
N ALA A 20 -47.77 -24.10 -20.93
CA ALA A 20 -47.41 -24.49 -19.60
C ALA A 20 -46.34 -23.48 -19.26
N SER A 21 -46.68 -22.56 -18.36
CA SER A 21 -45.67 -21.80 -17.63
C SER A 21 -44.76 -22.88 -17.08
N ALA A 22 -43.66 -23.15 -17.78
CA ALA A 22 -42.61 -23.98 -17.22
C ALA A 22 -42.32 -23.29 -15.89
N ASP A 23 -42.56 -23.98 -14.78
CA ASP A 23 -42.17 -23.49 -13.49
C ASP A 23 -40.66 -23.29 -13.59
N ALA A 24 -40.26 -22.04 -13.87
CA ALA A 24 -38.88 -21.69 -14.08
C ALA A 24 -38.22 -21.77 -12.70
N GLU A 25 -37.77 -22.97 -12.36
CA GLU A 25 -37.05 -23.22 -11.14
C GLU A 25 -35.72 -22.48 -11.23
N ILE A 26 -35.48 -21.60 -10.26
CA ILE A 26 -34.27 -20.78 -10.22
C ILE A 26 -33.16 -21.66 -9.66
N LYS A 27 -32.27 -22.13 -10.55
CA LYS A 27 -31.33 -23.23 -10.28
C LYS A 27 -30.40 -22.99 -9.07
N ASP A 28 -30.07 -21.74 -8.80
CA ASP A 28 -29.15 -21.33 -7.74
C ASP A 28 -29.84 -20.81 -6.47
N MET A 29 -31.16 -20.92 -6.37
CA MET A 29 -31.92 -20.50 -5.19
C MET A 29 -32.79 -21.62 -4.63
N LYS A 30 -32.83 -21.76 -3.32
CA LYS A 30 -33.75 -22.68 -2.63
C LYS A 30 -35.10 -21.99 -2.45
N GLN A 31 -36.19 -22.77 -2.51
CA GLN A 31 -37.54 -22.25 -2.25
C GLN A 31 -37.69 -21.63 -0.85
N SER A 32 -36.84 -22.04 0.11
CA SER A 32 -36.78 -21.48 1.47
C SER A 32 -36.03 -20.16 1.58
N ASP A 33 -35.33 -19.71 0.53
CA ASP A 33 -34.57 -18.47 0.59
C ASP A 33 -35.52 -17.27 0.68
N TRP A 34 -35.20 -16.31 1.54
CA TRP A 34 -36.05 -15.17 1.86
C TRP A 34 -36.47 -14.34 0.63
N ALA A 35 -35.65 -14.34 -0.43
CA ALA A 35 -35.90 -13.62 -1.67
C ALA A 35 -36.52 -14.48 -2.79
N TYR A 36 -36.62 -15.81 -2.63
CA TYR A 36 -37.04 -16.72 -3.69
C TYR A 36 -38.41 -16.36 -4.26
N SER A 37 -39.39 -16.12 -3.39
CA SER A 37 -40.77 -15.78 -3.80
C SER A 37 -40.82 -14.49 -4.63
N SER A 38 -40.03 -13.48 -4.25
CA SER A 38 -39.92 -12.21 -4.97
C SER A 38 -39.24 -12.39 -6.33
N VAL A 39 -38.10 -13.10 -6.37
CA VAL A 39 -37.35 -13.33 -7.62
C VAL A 39 -38.18 -14.16 -8.58
N LYS A 40 -38.80 -15.26 -8.13
CA LYS A 40 -39.68 -16.10 -8.93
C LYS A 40 -40.84 -15.32 -9.53
N LYS A 41 -41.48 -14.46 -8.72
CA LYS A 41 -42.56 -13.58 -9.20
C LYS A 41 -42.09 -12.62 -10.30
N LEU A 42 -40.88 -12.08 -10.20
CA LEU A 42 -40.31 -11.19 -11.21
C LEU A 42 -39.96 -11.93 -12.51
N VAL A 43 -39.43 -13.15 -12.39
CA VAL A 43 -39.15 -14.04 -13.54
C VAL A 43 -40.43 -14.44 -14.26
N ASP A 44 -41.45 -14.88 -13.51
CA ASP A 44 -42.74 -15.29 -14.06
C ASP A 44 -43.49 -14.14 -14.76
N LYS A 45 -43.24 -12.90 -14.32
CA LYS A 45 -43.77 -11.69 -14.95
C LYS A 45 -42.90 -11.16 -16.09
N GLY A 46 -41.75 -11.76 -16.35
CA GLY A 46 -40.80 -11.32 -17.39
C GLY A 46 -40.04 -10.04 -17.07
N TYR A 47 -40.09 -9.54 -15.83
CA TYR A 47 -39.35 -8.36 -15.40
C TYR A 47 -37.88 -8.65 -15.08
N LEU A 48 -37.57 -9.92 -14.82
CA LEU A 48 -36.24 -10.38 -14.50
C LEU A 48 -35.89 -11.58 -15.37
N ALA A 49 -34.82 -11.48 -16.14
CA ALA A 49 -34.32 -12.60 -16.94
C ALA A 49 -33.35 -13.44 -16.11
N LEU A 50 -33.43 -14.76 -16.25
CA LEU A 50 -32.39 -15.68 -15.80
C LEU A 50 -31.29 -15.74 -16.85
N TYR A 51 -30.08 -16.10 -16.42
CA TYR A 51 -29.01 -16.43 -17.36
C TYR A 51 -29.41 -17.64 -18.20
N ASP A 52 -28.78 -17.82 -19.36
CA ASP A 52 -28.99 -18.99 -20.23
C ASP A 52 -28.76 -20.34 -19.50
N THR A 53 -28.00 -20.31 -18.39
CA THR A 53 -27.74 -21.45 -17.50
C THR A 53 -28.89 -21.76 -16.52
N GLY A 54 -29.96 -20.96 -16.51
CA GLY A 54 -31.12 -21.08 -15.60
C GLY A 54 -30.89 -20.50 -14.20
N GLU A 55 -29.82 -19.73 -14.01
CA GLU A 55 -29.41 -19.16 -12.73
C GLU A 55 -29.82 -17.69 -12.61
N PHE A 56 -30.09 -17.21 -11.40
CA PHE A 56 -30.30 -15.79 -11.09
C PHE A 56 -28.99 -15.06 -10.76
N ARG A 57 -28.06 -15.74 -10.08
CA ARG A 57 -26.78 -15.25 -9.57
C ARG A 57 -26.91 -14.12 -8.54
N GLY A 58 -27.83 -14.29 -7.58
CA GLY A 58 -28.09 -13.29 -6.53
C GLY A 58 -26.88 -12.96 -5.63
N GLY A 59 -25.86 -13.82 -5.59
CA GLY A 59 -24.62 -13.58 -4.85
C GLY A 59 -23.59 -12.70 -5.57
N GLN A 60 -23.80 -12.36 -6.85
CA GLN A 60 -22.89 -11.47 -7.57
C GLN A 60 -23.16 -10.00 -7.23
N ALA A 61 -22.09 -9.23 -7.05
CA ALA A 61 -22.21 -7.79 -6.86
C ALA A 61 -22.79 -7.15 -8.13
N LEU A 62 -23.95 -6.51 -8.00
CA LEU A 62 -24.58 -5.79 -9.10
C LEU A 62 -23.84 -4.47 -9.34
N SER A 63 -23.36 -4.26 -10.58
CA SER A 63 -22.82 -2.96 -10.97
C SER A 63 -23.93 -1.91 -10.89
N ARG A 64 -23.62 -0.77 -10.30
CA ARG A 64 -24.57 0.32 -10.09
C ARG A 64 -25.14 0.87 -11.41
N VAL A 65 -24.35 0.83 -12.48
CA VAL A 65 -24.79 1.21 -13.83
C VAL A 65 -25.84 0.24 -14.35
N VAL A 66 -25.66 -1.05 -14.11
CA VAL A 66 -26.60 -2.09 -14.53
C VAL A 66 -27.91 -1.97 -13.74
N PHE A 67 -27.83 -1.69 -12.43
CA PHE A 67 -29.01 -1.41 -11.60
C PHE A 67 -29.79 -0.19 -12.12
N ALA A 68 -29.11 0.92 -12.40
CA ALA A 68 -29.75 2.13 -12.91
C ALA A 68 -30.44 1.91 -14.27
N ALA A 69 -29.80 1.18 -15.18
CA ALA A 69 -30.38 0.83 -16.47
C ALA A 69 -31.64 -0.05 -16.33
N ALA A 70 -31.60 -1.03 -15.43
CA ALA A 70 -32.75 -1.88 -15.13
C ALA A 70 -33.92 -1.09 -14.52
N LEU A 71 -33.62 -0.19 -13.57
CA LEU A 71 -34.63 0.66 -12.94
C LEU A 71 -35.26 1.65 -13.93
N ALA A 72 -34.45 2.29 -14.78
CA ALA A 72 -34.95 3.20 -15.81
C ALA A 72 -35.90 2.49 -16.78
N LYS A 73 -35.56 1.25 -17.20
CA LYS A 73 -36.43 0.43 -18.04
C LYS A 73 -37.76 0.12 -17.36
N LEU A 74 -37.74 -0.20 -16.07
CA LEU A 74 -38.96 -0.46 -15.30
C LEU A 74 -39.86 0.78 -15.24
N ILE A 75 -39.28 1.97 -14.99
CA ILE A 75 -40.01 3.24 -14.97
C ILE A 75 -40.66 3.52 -16.33
N ASP A 76 -39.92 3.33 -17.42
CA ASP A 76 -40.43 3.55 -18.79
C ASP A 76 -41.61 2.60 -19.13
N GLN A 77 -41.59 1.36 -18.64
CA GLN A 77 -42.71 0.42 -18.79
C GLN A 77 -43.94 0.81 -17.96
N ILE A 78 -43.73 1.40 -16.78
CA ILE A 78 -44.82 1.95 -15.96
C ILE A 78 -45.43 3.18 -16.65
N GLU A 79 -44.60 4.09 -17.17
CA GLU A 79 -45.04 5.28 -17.91
C GLU A 79 -45.85 4.93 -19.16
N ARG A 80 -45.51 3.81 -19.83
CA ARG A 80 -46.27 3.26 -20.95
C ARG A 80 -47.56 2.53 -20.56
N GLY A 81 -47.83 2.36 -19.26
CA GLY A 81 -49.04 1.70 -18.75
C GLY A 81 -49.03 0.17 -18.88
N GLU A 82 -47.88 -0.44 -19.18
CA GLU A 82 -47.71 -1.89 -19.31
C GLU A 82 -47.71 -2.58 -17.92
N ILE A 83 -47.30 -1.84 -16.90
CA ILE A 83 -47.26 -2.28 -15.49
C ILE A 83 -48.22 -1.40 -14.68
N GLY A 84 -49.28 -2.00 -14.15
CA GLY A 84 -50.22 -1.30 -13.28
C GLY A 84 -49.59 -0.95 -11.93
N VAL A 85 -49.11 0.28 -11.80
CA VAL A 85 -48.57 0.86 -10.57
C VAL A 85 -49.40 2.09 -10.22
N GLY A 86 -49.82 2.22 -8.96
CA GLY A 86 -50.55 3.41 -8.52
C GLY A 86 -49.64 4.65 -8.61
N GLY A 87 -50.18 5.81 -9.02
CA GLY A 87 -49.37 7.02 -9.26
C GLY A 87 -48.51 7.49 -8.07
N GLY A 88 -48.86 7.10 -6.84
CA GLY A 88 -48.05 7.35 -5.64
C GLY A 88 -46.77 6.52 -5.56
N ASP A 89 -46.81 5.24 -5.95
CA ASP A 89 -45.65 4.34 -5.91
C ASP A 89 -44.61 4.75 -6.96
N LEU A 90 -45.05 5.25 -8.12
CA LEU A 90 -44.17 5.77 -9.16
C LEU A 90 -43.37 6.99 -8.69
N ALA A 91 -43.99 7.87 -7.90
CA ALA A 91 -43.31 9.04 -7.35
C ALA A 91 -42.20 8.63 -6.36
N GLU A 92 -42.44 7.62 -5.52
CA GLU A 92 -41.44 7.12 -4.56
C GLU A 92 -40.29 6.38 -5.26
N ILE A 93 -40.58 5.59 -6.30
CA ILE A 93 -39.57 4.92 -7.14
C ILE A 93 -38.67 5.96 -7.83
N LYS A 94 -39.26 7.02 -8.39
CA LYS A 94 -38.49 8.11 -9.03
C LYS A 94 -37.59 8.81 -8.01
N LYS A 95 -38.11 9.12 -6.83
CA LYS A 95 -37.32 9.72 -5.74
C LYS A 95 -36.15 8.84 -5.31
N LEU A 96 -36.38 7.53 -5.15
CA LEU A 96 -35.30 6.57 -4.88
C LEU A 96 -34.26 6.55 -6.01
N SER A 97 -34.70 6.55 -7.27
CA SER A 97 -33.82 6.61 -8.44
C SER A 97 -32.93 7.86 -8.41
N ASP A 98 -33.49 9.02 -8.06
CA ASP A 98 -32.75 10.29 -7.97
C ASP A 98 -31.72 10.25 -6.82
N ILE A 99 -32.09 9.69 -5.66
CA ILE A 99 -31.16 9.48 -4.54
C ILE A 99 -30.03 8.54 -4.96
N PHE A 100 -30.35 7.41 -5.57
CA PHE A 100 -29.34 6.45 -6.06
C PHE A 100 -28.40 7.08 -7.07
N LYS A 101 -28.91 7.90 -7.99
CA LYS A 101 -28.10 8.64 -8.96
C LYS A 101 -27.13 9.61 -8.26
N ASN A 102 -27.62 10.37 -7.29
CA ASN A 102 -26.79 11.30 -6.52
C ASN A 102 -25.71 10.55 -5.72
N GLU A 103 -26.08 9.45 -5.07
CA GLU A 103 -25.17 8.61 -4.30
C GLU A 103 -24.08 8.01 -5.21
N ILE A 104 -24.43 7.53 -6.41
CA ILE A 104 -23.43 7.06 -7.39
C ILE A 104 -22.41 8.15 -7.73
N SER A 105 -22.88 9.39 -7.95
CA SER A 105 -21.98 10.51 -8.21
C SER A 105 -21.07 10.82 -7.02
N ASP A 106 -21.57 10.73 -5.79
CA ASP A 106 -20.74 10.91 -4.59
C ASP A 106 -19.65 9.84 -4.49
N TYR A 107 -20.03 8.57 -4.70
CA TYR A 107 -19.06 7.47 -4.71
C TYR A 107 -18.01 7.59 -5.81
N ASP A 108 -18.36 8.08 -7.00
CA ASP A 108 -17.38 8.34 -8.08
C ASP A 108 -16.36 9.40 -7.66
N ASN A 109 -16.84 10.49 -7.05
CA ASN A 109 -15.97 11.54 -6.52
C ASN A 109 -15.05 11.01 -5.41
N ARG A 110 -15.57 10.18 -4.50
CA ARG A 110 -14.79 9.54 -3.45
C ARG A 110 -13.79 8.54 -3.99
N MET A 111 -14.14 7.78 -5.03
CA MET A 111 -13.21 6.87 -5.69
C MET A 111 -12.04 7.63 -6.31
N LYS A 112 -12.33 8.69 -7.08
CA LYS A 112 -11.29 9.57 -7.64
C LYS A 112 -10.38 10.16 -6.56
N ALA A 113 -10.93 10.56 -5.42
CA ALA A 113 -10.13 11.05 -4.30
C ALA A 113 -9.24 9.96 -3.69
N ILE A 114 -9.71 8.71 -3.61
CA ILE A 114 -8.90 7.57 -3.16
C ILE A 114 -7.79 7.26 -4.17
N ASP A 115 -8.12 7.19 -5.46
CA ASP A 115 -7.13 6.94 -6.52
C ASP A 115 -6.03 8.01 -6.53
N GLN A 116 -6.41 9.28 -6.35
CA GLN A 116 -5.47 10.38 -6.21
C GLN A 116 -4.56 10.19 -4.98
N ARG A 117 -5.14 9.83 -3.83
CA ARG A 117 -4.37 9.55 -2.61
C ARG A 117 -3.44 8.34 -2.77
N VAL A 118 -3.83 7.32 -3.51
CA VAL A 118 -2.97 6.16 -3.81
C VAL A 118 -1.79 6.62 -4.68
N ALA A 119 -2.05 7.36 -5.75
CA ALA A 119 -1.01 7.88 -6.63
C ALA A 119 -0.02 8.79 -5.89
N ASP A 120 -0.51 9.64 -4.98
CA ASP A 120 0.36 10.52 -4.19
C ASP A 120 1.18 9.75 -3.16
N ASN A 121 0.62 8.70 -2.54
CA ASN A 121 1.38 7.81 -1.65
C ASN A 121 2.45 7.01 -2.40
N GLU A 122 2.17 6.56 -3.62
CA GLU A 122 3.16 5.86 -4.45
C GLU A 122 4.34 6.78 -4.80
N LYS A 123 4.07 8.04 -5.17
CA LYS A 123 5.12 9.04 -5.40
C LYS A 123 5.94 9.30 -4.14
N ALA A 124 5.28 9.52 -3.00
CA ALA A 124 5.95 9.75 -1.72
C ALA A 124 6.86 8.56 -1.34
N ARG A 125 6.39 7.32 -1.57
CA ARG A 125 7.18 6.11 -1.34
C ARG A 125 8.44 6.06 -2.20
N VAL A 126 8.36 6.40 -3.48
CA VAL A 126 9.53 6.42 -4.38
C VAL A 126 10.55 7.45 -3.92
N VAL A 127 10.12 8.65 -3.53
CA VAL A 127 11.00 9.68 -2.98
C VAL A 127 11.69 9.20 -1.70
N LEU A 128 10.92 8.67 -0.74
CA LEU A 128 11.47 8.14 0.51
C LEU A 128 12.49 7.00 0.28
N GLN A 129 12.25 6.13 -0.70
CA GLN A 129 13.22 5.09 -1.07
C GLN A 129 14.51 5.67 -1.63
N ASN A 130 14.42 6.73 -2.44
CA ASN A 130 15.61 7.42 -2.96
C ASN A 130 16.40 8.10 -1.85
N ASP A 131 15.72 8.83 -0.96
CA ASP A 131 16.36 9.55 0.15
C ASP A 131 16.99 8.60 1.17
N LEU A 132 16.33 7.48 1.48
CA LEU A 132 16.90 6.44 2.33
C LEU A 132 18.17 5.84 1.72
N SER A 133 18.17 5.61 0.39
CA SER A 133 19.35 5.08 -0.30
C SER A 133 20.53 6.05 -0.21
N LYS A 134 20.28 7.35 -0.40
CA LYS A 134 21.30 8.40 -0.23
C LYS A 134 21.81 8.46 1.21
N ALA A 135 20.91 8.48 2.20
CA ALA A 135 21.27 8.53 3.61
C ALA A 135 22.13 7.33 4.03
N ILE A 136 21.88 6.13 3.50
CA ILE A 136 22.72 4.95 3.76
C ILE A 136 24.14 5.14 3.22
N VAL A 137 24.28 5.70 2.01
CA VAL A 137 25.61 5.97 1.41
C VAL A 137 26.35 7.03 2.22
N GLU A 138 25.71 8.16 2.51
CA GLU A 138 26.31 9.24 3.30
C GLU A 138 26.71 8.77 4.72
N PHE A 139 25.89 7.95 5.35
CA PHE A 139 26.19 7.40 6.67
C PHE A 139 27.41 6.46 6.63
N ARG A 140 27.52 5.62 5.60
CA ARG A 140 28.70 4.77 5.40
C ARG A 140 29.96 5.60 5.20
N GLU A 141 29.91 6.60 4.33
CA GLU A 141 31.04 7.51 4.07
C GLU A 141 31.49 8.22 5.36
N ARG A 142 30.55 8.71 6.17
CA ARG A 142 30.88 9.31 7.48
C ARG A 142 31.49 8.31 8.45
N THR A 143 31.01 7.06 8.45
CA THR A 143 31.54 6.00 9.31
C THR A 143 32.98 5.66 8.92
N ASP A 144 33.26 5.55 7.63
CA ASP A 144 34.61 5.30 7.11
C ASP A 144 35.56 6.47 7.40
N ALA A 145 35.08 7.70 7.23
CA ALA A 145 35.84 8.92 7.56
C ALA A 145 36.21 8.97 9.05
N LEU A 146 35.25 8.70 9.94
CA LEU A 146 35.49 8.63 11.38
C LEU A 146 36.47 7.50 11.74
N ALA A 147 36.39 6.35 11.08
CA ALA A 147 37.33 5.25 11.30
C ALA A 147 38.76 5.64 10.89
N ALA A 148 38.91 6.32 9.75
CA ALA A 148 40.20 6.81 9.27
C ALA A 148 40.79 7.88 10.22
N GLU A 149 39.96 8.83 10.68
CA GLU A 149 40.37 9.86 11.65
C GLU A 149 40.80 9.24 12.98
N ASN A 150 40.04 8.29 13.52
CA ASN A 150 40.41 7.58 14.75
C ASN A 150 41.73 6.82 14.61
N LYS A 151 41.98 6.19 13.45
CA LYS A 151 43.26 5.53 13.17
C LYS A 151 44.40 6.55 13.19
N LYS A 152 44.23 7.67 12.50
CA LYS A 152 45.23 8.75 12.48
C LYS A 152 45.53 9.28 13.88
N MET A 153 44.50 9.53 14.70
CA MET A 153 44.68 9.96 16.09
C MET A 153 45.47 8.94 16.92
N ARG A 154 45.21 7.63 16.74
CA ARG A 154 45.99 6.57 17.40
C ARG A 154 47.45 6.59 16.97
N ASP A 155 47.71 6.75 15.68
CA ASP A 155 49.07 6.83 15.13
C ASP A 155 49.81 8.07 15.67
N ASP A 156 49.14 9.23 15.72
CA ASP A 156 49.68 10.48 16.25
C ASP A 156 49.97 10.38 17.76
N ILE A 157 49.07 9.76 18.55
CA ILE A 157 49.33 9.46 19.98
C ILE A 157 50.56 8.55 20.12
N GLY A 158 50.71 7.54 19.26
CA GLY A 158 51.87 6.65 19.24
C GLY A 158 53.18 7.40 19.01
N ARG A 159 53.19 8.31 18.03
CA ARG A 159 54.36 9.18 17.75
C ARG A 159 54.68 10.10 18.91
N LEU A 160 53.68 10.81 19.44
CA LEU A 160 53.85 11.69 20.60
C LEU A 160 54.45 10.95 21.82
N ASN A 161 54.00 9.72 22.07
CA ASN A 161 54.56 8.90 23.15
C ASN A 161 56.04 8.53 22.91
N GLN A 162 56.41 8.24 21.66
CA GLN A 162 57.80 7.98 21.28
C GLN A 162 58.67 9.23 21.44
N ASP A 163 58.17 10.38 21.01
CA ASP A 163 58.86 11.66 21.11
C ASP A 163 59.10 12.05 22.58
N VAL A 164 58.08 11.90 23.43
CA VAL A 164 58.22 12.12 24.89
C VAL A 164 59.26 11.17 25.49
N ALA A 165 59.25 9.89 25.09
CA ALA A 165 60.23 8.91 25.57
C ALA A 165 61.66 9.19 25.08
N ALA A 166 61.83 9.75 23.88
CA ALA A 166 63.13 10.20 23.37
C ALA A 166 63.61 11.43 24.15
N LEU A 167 62.75 12.43 24.32
CA LEU A 167 63.07 13.67 25.03
C LEU A 167 63.46 13.41 26.49
N ASN A 168 62.78 12.47 27.17
CA ASN A 168 63.13 12.06 28.52
C ASN A 168 64.53 11.40 28.59
N ARG A 169 64.87 10.56 27.60
CA ARG A 169 66.21 9.96 27.51
C ARG A 169 67.29 11.01 27.27
N ASP A 170 67.04 11.97 26.39
CA ASP A 170 67.96 13.07 26.11
C ASP A 170 68.17 13.94 27.35
N LEU A 171 67.10 14.25 28.08
CA LEU A 171 67.16 15.00 29.33
C LEU A 171 67.99 14.25 30.41
N ASP A 172 67.84 12.93 30.52
CA ASP A 172 68.61 12.12 31.46
C ASP A 172 70.10 12.06 31.08
N ASN A 173 70.40 11.95 29.79
CA ASN A 173 71.77 12.02 29.26
C ASN A 173 72.41 13.37 29.59
N GLU A 174 71.71 14.48 29.30
CA GLU A 174 72.21 15.82 29.58
C GLU A 174 72.44 16.05 31.09
N ARG A 175 71.53 15.57 31.94
CA ARG A 175 71.70 15.61 33.41
C ARG A 175 72.92 14.81 33.85
N SER A 176 73.16 13.65 33.26
CA SER A 176 74.33 12.80 33.55
C SER A 176 75.64 13.50 33.15
N ASP A 177 75.69 14.08 31.96
CA ASP A 177 76.87 14.77 31.44
C ASP A 177 77.19 16.03 32.25
N ARG A 178 76.16 16.80 32.64
CA ARG A 178 76.33 17.93 33.55
C ARG A 178 76.92 17.50 34.90
N LYS A 179 76.49 16.36 35.46
CA LYS A 179 77.08 15.82 36.71
C LYS A 179 78.55 15.46 36.52
N LYS A 180 78.89 14.73 35.45
CA LYS A 180 80.29 14.36 35.15
C LYS A 180 81.18 15.59 34.95
N ALA A 181 80.70 16.58 34.20
CA ALA A 181 81.39 17.84 33.99
C ALA A 181 81.62 18.56 35.32
N GLN A 182 80.61 18.64 36.18
CA GLN A 182 80.73 19.23 37.52
C GLN A 182 81.76 18.49 38.39
N THR A 183 81.74 17.16 38.41
CA THR A 183 82.73 16.35 39.14
C THR A 183 84.15 16.58 38.60
N THR A 184 84.32 16.65 37.28
CA THR A 184 85.61 16.89 36.63
C THR A 184 86.16 18.27 36.98
N LEU A 185 85.30 19.30 36.96
CA LEU A 185 85.66 20.66 37.40
C LEU A 185 86.13 20.66 38.86
N TRP A 186 85.43 19.99 39.76
CA TRP A 186 85.83 19.90 41.17
C TRP A 186 87.19 19.21 41.36
N ILE A 187 87.46 18.13 40.63
CA ILE A 187 88.78 17.45 40.67
C ILE A 187 89.88 18.40 40.16
N GLY A 188 89.64 19.11 39.05
CA GLY A 188 90.59 20.09 38.51
C GLY A 188 90.91 21.21 39.49
N VAL A 189 89.87 21.77 40.14
CA VAL A 189 90.03 22.79 41.20
C VAL A 189 90.85 22.24 42.38
N ALA A 190 90.56 21.02 42.84
CA ALA A 190 91.30 20.39 43.93
C ALA A 190 92.78 20.13 43.56
N ALA A 191 93.05 19.64 42.35
CA ALA A 191 94.41 19.40 41.86
C ALA A 191 95.22 20.70 41.75
N ALA A 192 94.60 21.78 41.24
CA ALA A 192 95.24 23.10 41.16
C ALA A 192 95.58 23.66 42.56
N ALA A 193 94.70 23.46 43.54
CA ALA A 193 94.95 23.87 44.93
C ALA A 193 96.14 23.13 45.55
N ILE A 194 96.28 21.81 45.31
CA ILE A 194 97.40 21.01 45.81
C ILE A 194 98.72 21.45 45.17
N LEU A 195 98.75 21.65 43.85
CA LEU A 195 99.96 22.09 43.14
C LEU A 195 100.41 23.49 43.59
N GLY A 196 99.48 24.43 43.78
CA GLY A 196 99.80 25.77 44.28
C GLY A 196 100.35 25.77 45.71
N ALA A 197 99.96 24.80 46.54
CA ALA A 197 100.51 24.63 47.89
C ALA A 197 101.93 24.01 47.89
N ALA A 198 102.31 23.28 46.84
CA ALA A 198 103.62 22.65 46.70
C ALA A 198 104.69 23.56 46.05
N SER A 199 104.28 24.68 45.45
CA SER A 199 105.17 25.63 44.76
C SER A 199 105.56 26.86 45.60
N ASN A 200 105.27 26.87 46.91
CA ASN A 200 105.55 27.96 47.86
C ASN A 200 106.51 27.51 48.97
#